data_AF-A0A5C7SA56-F1
#
_entry.id   AF-A0A5C7SA56-F1
#
_cell.length_a   1.000
_cell.length_b   1.000
_cell.length_c   1.000
_cell.angle_alpha   90.00
_cell.angle_beta   90.00
_cell.angle_gamma   90.00
#
_symmetry.space_group_name_H-M   'P 1'
#
loop_
_entity.id
_entity.type
_entity.pdbx_description
1 polymer ?
#
loop_
_entity_poly.entity_id
_entity_poly.type
_entity_poly.pdbx_seq_one_letter_code
_entity_poly.pdbx_strand_id
1 'polypeptide(L)'
;MSFVLALFVSWWIGATVSVVVVHRAALRALWNEPVLAQPVLIVESDDWGPGPVADADALAGLASRLAAVRDQRGRPAVMTLGVVCSLPDGAAMLADGVARYRRRALDAPEFAPMVEAMRAGCGAGVFALQRHGMEHFWPDALLARARVDASLRDW
;
A
#
# COMPACT_ATOMS: atom_id res chain seq x y z
N MET A 1 45.65 -32.15 8.82
CA MET A 1 44.77 -30.99 8.57
C MET A 1 45.65 -29.73 8.62
N SER A 2 45.74 -28.94 7.55
CA SER A 2 46.70 -27.82 7.45
C SER A 2 46.40 -26.71 8.47
N PHE A 3 47.43 -26.16 9.12
CA PHE A 3 47.32 -25.04 10.07
C PHE A 3 46.57 -23.84 9.47
N VAL A 4 46.75 -23.59 8.18
CA VAL A 4 46.05 -22.54 7.43
C VAL A 4 44.54 -22.79 7.38
N LEU A 5 44.12 -24.05 7.18
CA LEU A 5 42.71 -24.42 7.19
C LEU A 5 42.09 -24.21 8.57
N ALA A 6 42.83 -24.55 9.64
CA ALA A 6 42.38 -24.34 11.02
C ALA A 6 42.20 -22.84 11.34
N LEU A 7 43.11 -21.97 10.87
CA LEU A 7 43.01 -20.52 11.00
C LEU A 7 41.78 -19.97 10.26
N PHE A 8 41.56 -20.41 9.02
CA PHE A 8 40.42 -19.98 8.23
C PHE A 8 39.09 -20.39 8.88
N VAL A 9 38.98 -21.64 9.34
CA VAL A 9 37.79 -22.12 10.05
C VAL A 9 37.55 -21.35 11.35
N SER A 10 38.61 -21.09 12.12
CA SER A 10 38.52 -20.34 13.38
C SER A 10 38.07 -18.89 13.15
N TRP A 11 38.61 -18.24 12.13
CA TRP A 11 38.20 -16.89 11.73
C TRP A 11 36.72 -16.87 11.29
N TRP A 12 36.30 -17.86 10.49
CA TRP A 12 34.93 -17.95 10.00
C TRP A 12 33.91 -18.17 11.14
N ILE A 13 34.25 -19.04 12.09
CA ILE A 13 33.45 -19.26 13.32
C ILE A 13 33.40 -17.96 14.14
N GLY A 14 34.56 -17.33 14.37
CA GLY A 14 34.65 -16.08 15.14
C GLY A 14 33.82 -14.96 14.54
N ALA A 15 33.88 -14.79 13.21
CA ALA A 15 33.08 -13.81 12.49
C ALA A 15 31.58 -14.10 12.61
N THR A 16 31.18 -15.37 12.42
CA THR A 16 29.77 -15.79 12.54
C THR A 16 29.23 -15.56 13.95
N VAL A 17 29.97 -15.98 14.98
CA VAL A 17 29.60 -15.77 16.38
C VAL A 17 29.50 -14.27 16.69
N SER A 18 30.43 -13.46 16.18
CA SER A 18 30.40 -12.00 16.38
C SER A 18 29.13 -11.39 15.80
N VAL A 19 28.75 -11.75 14.56
CA VAL A 19 27.50 -11.30 13.94
C VAL A 19 26.29 -11.74 14.77
N VAL A 20 26.23 -13.00 15.19
CA VAL A 20 25.12 -13.53 15.99
C VAL A 20 25.00 -12.81 17.33
N VAL A 21 26.12 -12.56 18.02
CA VAL A 21 26.14 -11.89 19.33
C VAL A 21 25.76 -10.42 19.20
N VAL A 22 26.35 -9.69 18.26
CA VAL A 22 26.07 -8.26 18.03
C VAL A 22 24.62 -8.05 17.63
N HIS A 23 24.07 -8.89 16.76
CA HIS A 23 22.71 -8.77 16.25
C HIS A 23 21.69 -9.67 16.98
N ARG A 24 22.05 -10.23 18.15
CA ARG A 24 21.21 -11.23 18.86
C ARG A 24 19.77 -10.79 19.10
N ALA A 25 19.56 -9.50 19.38
CA ALA A 25 18.22 -8.96 19.64
C ALA A 25 17.38 -8.94 18.36
N ALA A 26 17.96 -8.46 17.25
CA ALA A 26 17.31 -8.45 15.95
C ALA A 26 17.07 -9.87 15.42
N LEU A 27 18.06 -10.75 15.51
CA LEU A 27 17.92 -12.17 15.13
C LEU A 27 16.83 -12.86 15.93
N ARG A 28 16.75 -12.59 17.24
CA ARG A 28 15.69 -13.12 18.09
C ARG A 28 14.32 -12.53 17.74
N ALA A 29 14.24 -11.26 17.37
CA ALA A 29 12.99 -10.65 16.91
C ALA A 29 12.50 -11.29 15.61
N LEU A 30 13.39 -11.43 14.61
CA LEU A 30 13.10 -12.09 13.33
C LEU A 30 12.67 -13.54 13.52
N TRP A 31 13.34 -14.29 14.41
CA TRP A 31 12.96 -15.68 14.68
C TRP A 31 11.61 -15.83 15.38
N ASN A 32 11.18 -14.80 16.12
CA ASN A 32 9.88 -14.76 16.76
C ASN A 32 8.84 -13.99 15.94
N GLU A 33 9.18 -13.59 14.72
CA GLU A 33 8.25 -12.88 13.86
C GLU A 33 7.07 -13.81 13.55
N PRO A 34 5.82 -13.38 13.78
CA PRO A 34 4.66 -14.22 13.57
C PRO A 34 4.54 -14.55 12.09
N VAL A 35 4.78 -15.83 11.76
CA VAL A 35 4.51 -16.38 10.43
C VAL A 35 3.12 -16.98 10.39
N LEU A 36 2.48 -16.91 9.22
CA LEU A 36 1.16 -17.50 9.03
C LEU A 36 1.31 -19.02 9.04
N ALA A 37 0.71 -19.68 10.04
CA ALA A 37 0.74 -21.14 10.19
C ALA A 37 0.00 -21.90 9.07
N GLN A 38 -0.65 -21.17 8.16
CA GLN A 38 -1.40 -21.69 7.02
C GLN A 38 -1.04 -20.81 5.80
N PRO A 39 -0.97 -21.37 4.58
CA PRO A 39 -0.84 -20.57 3.37
C PRO A 39 -2.02 -19.61 3.27
N VAL A 40 -1.72 -18.33 3.04
CA VAL A 40 -2.72 -17.28 2.85
C VAL A 40 -2.41 -16.59 1.54
N LEU A 41 -3.42 -16.47 0.66
CA LEU A 41 -3.31 -15.65 -0.54
C LEU A 41 -3.62 -14.21 -0.14
N ILE A 42 -2.61 -13.35 -0.20
CA ILE A 42 -2.73 -11.92 0.01
C ILE A 42 -2.65 -11.26 -1.36
N VAL A 43 -3.66 -10.44 -1.68
CA VAL A 43 -3.62 -9.55 -2.85
C VAL A 43 -3.43 -8.15 -2.33
N GLU A 44 -2.45 -7.44 -2.88
CA GLU A 44 -2.20 -6.05 -2.57
C GLU A 44 -2.43 -5.23 -3.84
N SER A 45 -3.12 -4.11 -3.67
CA SER A 45 -3.29 -3.13 -4.74
C SER A 45 -3.27 -1.75 -4.15
N ASP A 46 -2.51 -0.89 -4.80
CA ASP A 46 -2.33 0.50 -4.43
C ASP A 46 -3.34 1.40 -5.16
N ASP A 47 -3.33 2.66 -4.76
CA ASP A 47 -3.99 3.79 -5.42
C ASP A 47 -5.52 3.75 -5.48
N TRP A 48 -6.16 3.04 -4.56
CA TRP A 48 -7.60 3.14 -4.37
C TRP A 48 -7.95 4.48 -3.73
N GLY A 49 -8.98 5.17 -4.20
CA GLY A 49 -9.29 6.49 -3.68
C GLY A 49 -10.36 7.19 -4.49
N PRO A 50 -10.40 8.53 -4.45
CA PRO A 50 -11.29 9.32 -5.28
C PRO A 50 -11.11 8.95 -6.75
N GLY A 51 -12.21 8.62 -7.43
CA GLY A 51 -12.18 8.16 -8.81
C GLY A 51 -13.57 8.12 -9.44
N PRO A 52 -13.68 7.73 -10.71
CA PRO A 52 -14.94 7.50 -11.38
C PRO A 52 -15.79 6.42 -10.67
N VAL A 53 -17.11 6.47 -10.86
CA VAL A 53 -18.04 5.47 -10.29
C VAL A 53 -17.68 4.05 -10.74
N ALA A 54 -17.14 3.88 -11.95
CA ALA A 54 -16.68 2.60 -12.48
C ALA A 54 -15.63 1.91 -11.57
N ASP A 55 -14.82 2.68 -10.85
CA ASP A 55 -13.82 2.11 -9.92
C ASP A 55 -14.51 1.52 -8.68
N ALA A 56 -15.62 2.12 -8.22
CA ALA A 56 -16.43 1.56 -7.14
C ALA A 56 -17.11 0.25 -7.57
N ASP A 57 -17.62 0.20 -8.80
CA ASP A 57 -18.18 -1.03 -9.39
C ASP A 57 -17.12 -2.13 -9.52
N ALA A 58 -15.91 -1.77 -9.96
CA ALA A 58 -14.77 -2.68 -10.01
C ALA A 58 -14.42 -3.21 -8.61
N LEU A 59 -14.41 -2.34 -7.60
CA LEU A 59 -14.12 -2.71 -6.22
C LEU A 59 -15.19 -3.65 -5.65
N ALA A 60 -16.48 -3.41 -5.92
CA ALA A 60 -17.56 -4.33 -5.59
C ALA A 60 -17.40 -5.69 -6.30
N GLY A 61 -16.98 -5.67 -7.56
CA GLY A 61 -16.64 -6.85 -8.34
C GLY A 61 -15.49 -7.66 -7.73
N LEU A 62 -14.44 -7.00 -7.24
CA LEU A 62 -13.33 -7.63 -6.53
C LEU A 62 -13.79 -8.23 -5.20
N ALA A 63 -14.58 -7.48 -4.42
CA ALA A 63 -15.14 -7.95 -3.16
C ALA A 63 -15.92 -9.26 -3.35
N SER A 64 -16.75 -9.36 -4.39
CA SER A 64 -17.50 -10.58 -4.69
C SER A 64 -16.60 -11.79 -5.01
N ARG A 65 -15.49 -11.57 -5.73
CA ARG A 65 -14.55 -12.63 -6.12
C ARG A 65 -13.73 -13.12 -4.93
N LEU A 66 -13.25 -12.20 -4.10
CA LEU A 66 -12.57 -12.53 -2.84
C LEU A 66 -13.52 -13.28 -1.89
N ALA A 67 -14.78 -12.85 -1.83
CA ALA A 67 -15.84 -13.50 -1.09
C ALA A 67 -16.26 -14.86 -1.69
N ALA A 68 -15.81 -15.26 -2.88
CA ALA A 68 -16.05 -16.62 -3.38
C ALA A 68 -14.93 -17.61 -2.98
N VAL A 69 -13.75 -17.11 -2.64
CA VAL A 69 -12.60 -17.94 -2.24
C VAL A 69 -12.63 -18.16 -0.73
N ARG A 70 -12.53 -19.42 -0.28
CA ARG A 70 -12.55 -19.78 1.14
C ARG A 70 -11.40 -20.73 1.48
N ASP A 71 -10.77 -20.49 2.63
CA ASP A 71 -9.80 -21.43 3.17
C ASP A 71 -10.48 -22.62 3.91
N GLN A 72 -9.68 -23.55 4.42
CA GLN A 72 -10.17 -24.74 5.14
C GLN A 72 -10.95 -24.41 6.42
N ARG A 73 -10.87 -23.18 6.93
CA ARG A 73 -11.58 -22.69 8.12
C ARG A 73 -12.77 -21.80 7.74
N GLY A 74 -13.10 -21.69 6.45
CA GLY A 74 -14.20 -20.86 5.95
C GLY A 74 -13.90 -19.36 5.95
N ARG A 75 -12.63 -18.95 6.05
CA ARG A 75 -12.25 -17.53 5.98
C ARG A 75 -12.12 -17.09 4.52
N PRO A 76 -12.56 -15.88 4.16
CA PRO A 76 -12.42 -15.37 2.80
C PRO A 76 -10.97 -15.06 2.43
N ALA A 77 -10.69 -14.92 1.13
CA ALA A 77 -9.49 -14.24 0.69
C ALA A 77 -9.56 -12.75 1.09
N VAL A 78 -8.42 -12.17 1.45
CA VAL A 78 -8.33 -10.78 1.91
C VAL A 78 -7.40 -10.00 0.98
N MET A 79 -7.82 -8.78 0.66
CA MET A 79 -7.05 -7.81 -0.10
C MET A 79 -6.79 -6.57 0.75
N THR A 80 -5.54 -6.12 0.78
CA THR A 80 -5.21 -4.83 1.37
C THR A 80 -5.42 -3.75 0.31
N LEU A 81 -6.18 -2.72 0.65
CA LEU A 81 -6.38 -1.55 -0.21
C LEU A 81 -5.48 -0.43 0.28
N GLY A 82 -4.48 -0.05 -0.52
CA GLY A 82 -3.74 1.19 -0.34
C GLY A 82 -4.64 2.37 -0.70
N VAL A 83 -5.13 3.10 0.30
CA VAL A 83 -6.09 4.20 0.11
C VAL A 83 -5.39 5.55 0.04
N VAL A 84 -5.54 6.23 -1.10
CA VAL A 84 -5.20 7.64 -1.29
C VAL A 84 -6.43 8.48 -0.94
N CYS A 85 -6.26 9.49 -0.09
CA CYS A 85 -7.39 10.23 0.47
C CYS A 85 -7.84 11.42 -0.37
N SER A 86 -7.12 11.79 -1.43
CA SER A 86 -7.49 12.93 -2.28
C SER A 86 -6.89 12.87 -3.68
N LEU A 87 -7.53 13.57 -4.63
CA LEU A 87 -7.01 13.82 -5.98
C LEU A 87 -6.87 15.33 -6.23
N PRO A 88 -6.00 15.76 -7.17
CA PRO A 88 -5.89 17.16 -7.53
C PRO A 88 -7.19 17.69 -8.13
N ASP A 89 -7.63 18.85 -7.65
CA ASP A 89 -8.76 19.56 -8.26
C ASP A 89 -8.24 20.42 -9.41
N GLY A 90 -8.05 19.80 -10.57
CA GLY A 90 -7.53 20.47 -11.76
C GLY A 90 -8.36 21.69 -12.15
N ALA A 91 -9.68 21.60 -12.10
CA ALA A 91 -10.57 22.71 -12.42
C ALA A 91 -10.37 23.91 -11.48
N ALA A 92 -10.33 23.67 -10.16
CA ALA A 92 -10.09 24.73 -9.19
C ALA A 92 -8.67 25.30 -9.27
N MET A 93 -7.68 24.46 -9.58
CA MET A 93 -6.29 24.89 -9.79
C MET A 93 -6.17 25.77 -11.04
N LEU A 94 -6.81 25.40 -12.16
CA LEU A 94 -6.79 26.21 -13.39
C LEU A 94 -7.53 27.53 -13.21
N ALA A 95 -8.64 27.54 -12.47
CA ALA A 95 -9.43 28.74 -12.20
C ALA A 95 -8.66 29.82 -11.41
N ASP A 96 -7.65 29.45 -10.62
CA ASP A 96 -6.77 30.39 -9.92
C ASP A 96 -5.38 30.55 -10.54
N GLY A 97 -5.21 30.12 -11.79
CA GLY A 97 -3.95 30.26 -12.52
C GLY A 97 -2.82 29.38 -11.98
N VAL A 98 -3.16 28.24 -11.37
CA VAL A 98 -2.21 27.29 -10.75
C VAL A 98 -1.39 27.98 -9.64
N ALA A 99 -2.03 28.90 -8.92
CA ALA A 99 -1.39 29.65 -7.84
C ALA A 99 -1.13 28.76 -6.63
N ARG A 100 -2.09 27.88 -6.31
CA ARG A 100 -2.07 26.99 -5.14
C ARG A 100 -2.65 25.63 -5.48
N TYR A 101 -2.21 24.63 -4.72
CA TYR A 101 -2.75 23.28 -4.85
C TYR A 101 -4.16 23.23 -4.27
N ARG A 102 -5.08 22.65 -5.02
CA ARG A 102 -6.45 22.35 -4.60
C ARG A 102 -6.67 20.85 -4.75
N ARG A 103 -7.49 20.29 -3.86
CA ARG A 103 -7.75 18.86 -3.82
C ARG A 103 -9.24 18.61 -3.66
N ARG A 104 -9.68 17.46 -4.16
CA ARG A 104 -10.97 16.85 -3.84
C ARG A 104 -10.69 15.64 -2.96
N ALA A 105 -11.26 15.62 -1.76
CA ALA A 105 -11.03 14.60 -0.77
C ALA A 105 -12.01 13.42 -0.95
N LEU A 106 -11.60 12.22 -0.53
CA LEU A 106 -12.37 10.98 -0.63
C LEU A 106 -13.69 11.03 0.14
N ASP A 107 -13.80 11.88 1.16
CA ASP A 107 -15.03 12.09 1.91
C ASP A 107 -16.00 13.08 1.25
N ALA A 108 -15.65 13.66 0.10
CA ALA A 108 -16.56 14.49 -0.67
C ALA A 108 -17.76 13.65 -1.17
N PRO A 109 -18.98 14.23 -1.22
CA PRO A 109 -20.21 13.48 -1.55
C PRO A 109 -20.16 12.73 -2.88
N GLU A 110 -19.47 13.27 -3.88
CA GLU A 110 -19.32 12.61 -5.19
C GLU A 110 -18.59 11.26 -5.14
N PHE A 111 -17.78 11.01 -4.12
CA PHE A 111 -17.04 9.75 -3.95
C PHE A 111 -17.69 8.82 -2.93
N ALA A 112 -18.90 9.14 -2.47
CA ALA A 112 -19.66 8.26 -1.59
C ALA A 112 -19.75 6.80 -2.09
N PRO A 113 -19.99 6.53 -3.40
CA PRO A 113 -20.01 5.15 -3.91
C PRO A 113 -18.70 4.39 -3.66
N MET A 114 -17.55 5.05 -3.79
CA MET A 114 -16.24 4.45 -3.51
C MET A 114 -16.09 4.10 -2.03
N VAL A 115 -16.42 5.06 -1.15
CA VAL A 115 -16.37 4.86 0.31
C VAL A 115 -17.31 3.75 0.75
N GLU A 116 -18.50 3.68 0.16
CA GLU A 116 -19.47 2.62 0.41
C GLU A 116 -18.96 1.25 -0.04
N ALA A 117 -18.36 1.14 -1.23
CA ALA A 117 -17.76 -0.11 -1.71
C ALA A 117 -16.61 -0.60 -0.81
N MET A 118 -15.72 0.31 -0.38
CA MET A 118 -14.66 0.01 0.58
C MET A 118 -15.23 -0.51 1.90
N ARG A 119 -16.20 0.20 2.47
CA ARG A 119 -16.86 -0.19 3.74
C ARG A 119 -17.59 -1.52 3.63
N ALA A 120 -18.29 -1.75 2.51
CA ALA A 120 -19.00 -3.00 2.26
C ALA A 120 -18.03 -4.20 2.24
N GLY A 121 -16.89 -4.07 1.55
CA GLY A 121 -15.89 -5.14 1.55
C GLY A 121 -15.17 -5.33 2.90
N CYS A 122 -14.98 -4.27 3.69
CA CYS A 122 -14.55 -4.41 5.09
C CYS A 122 -15.60 -5.16 5.93
N GLY A 123 -16.89 -4.83 5.76
CA GLY A 123 -18.00 -5.52 6.43
C GLY A 123 -18.10 -7.00 6.04
N ALA A 124 -17.75 -7.34 4.81
CA ALA A 124 -17.67 -8.72 4.31
C ALA A 124 -16.35 -9.45 4.71
N GLY A 125 -15.41 -8.75 5.37
CA GLY A 125 -14.13 -9.30 5.79
C GLY A 125 -13.16 -9.58 4.65
N VAL A 126 -13.36 -9.01 3.46
CA VAL A 126 -12.50 -9.20 2.28
C VAL A 126 -11.51 -8.07 2.04
N PHE A 127 -11.72 -6.90 2.66
CA PHE A 127 -10.81 -5.76 2.56
C PHE A 127 -10.22 -5.35 3.91
N ALA A 128 -8.92 -5.09 3.90
CA ALA A 128 -8.21 -4.35 4.94
C ALA A 128 -7.75 -3.01 4.37
N LEU A 129 -8.21 -1.90 4.93
CA LEU A 129 -7.80 -0.57 4.46
C LEU A 129 -6.47 -0.16 5.09
N GLN A 130 -5.53 0.27 4.26
CA GLN A 130 -4.28 0.87 4.67
C GLN A 130 -4.22 2.29 4.12
N ARG A 131 -3.93 3.28 4.97
CA ARG A 131 -3.68 4.63 4.48
C ARG A 131 -2.37 4.64 3.69
N HIS A 132 -2.48 4.88 2.39
CA HIS A 132 -1.33 4.99 1.48
C HIS A 132 -0.78 6.41 1.48
N GLY A 133 -1.66 7.40 1.43
CA GLY A 133 -1.28 8.79 1.42
C GLY A 133 -2.47 9.73 1.40
N MET A 134 -2.23 11.01 1.62
CA MET A 134 -3.23 12.01 1.28
C MET A 134 -3.25 12.22 -0.23
N GLU A 135 -2.08 12.31 -0.84
CA GLU A 135 -1.82 12.28 -2.28
C GLU A 135 -0.82 11.15 -2.57
N HIS A 136 -0.84 10.63 -3.80
CA HIS A 136 0.19 9.71 -4.30
C HIS A 136 1.28 10.44 -5.13
N PHE A 137 1.47 11.72 -4.86
CA PHE A 137 2.46 12.60 -5.48
C PHE A 137 2.78 13.76 -4.55
N TRP A 138 3.78 14.58 -4.88
CA TRP A 138 4.11 15.79 -4.13
C TRP A 138 3.39 17.01 -4.74
N PRO A 139 2.45 17.65 -4.02
CA PRO A 139 1.70 18.81 -4.52
C PRO A 139 2.54 19.96 -5.08
N ASP A 140 3.65 20.31 -4.40
CA ASP A 140 4.47 21.45 -4.84
C ASP A 140 5.18 21.15 -6.17
N ALA A 141 5.60 19.90 -6.38
CA ALA A 141 6.21 19.46 -7.63
C ALA A 141 5.18 19.49 -8.78
N LEU A 142 3.93 19.06 -8.50
CA LEU A 142 2.83 19.16 -9.47
C LEU A 142 2.57 20.62 -9.86
N LEU A 143 2.46 21.53 -8.88
CA LEU A 143 2.25 22.96 -9.14
C LEU A 143 3.40 23.57 -9.95
N ALA A 144 4.65 23.29 -9.55
CA ALA A 144 5.82 23.81 -10.23
C ALA A 144 5.85 23.37 -11.70
N ARG A 145 5.50 22.11 -11.98
CA ARG A 145 5.42 21.58 -13.35
C ARG A 145 4.24 22.17 -14.12
N ALA A 146 3.06 22.22 -13.52
CA ALA A 146 1.83 22.71 -14.18
C ALA A 146 1.92 24.19 -14.57
N ARG A 147 2.80 24.99 -13.95
CA ARG A 147 3.06 26.38 -14.37
C ARG A 147 3.79 26.48 -15.71
N VAL A 148 4.63 25.51 -16.05
CA VAL A 148 5.49 25.56 -17.25
C VAL A 148 5.08 24.57 -18.33
N ASP A 149 4.25 23.59 -18.00
CA ASP A 149 3.84 22.52 -18.90
C ASP A 149 2.36 22.64 -19.26
N ALA A 150 2.08 22.98 -20.53
CA ALA A 150 0.70 23.06 -21.03
C ALA A 150 0.03 21.70 -21.11
N SER A 151 0.78 20.65 -21.49
CA SER A 151 0.21 19.30 -21.63
C SER A 151 -0.30 18.75 -20.30
N LEU A 152 0.38 19.07 -19.20
CA LEU A 152 -0.06 18.72 -17.85
C LEU A 152 -1.32 19.49 -17.41
N ARG A 153 -1.50 20.73 -17.89
CA ARG A 153 -2.72 21.51 -17.60
C ARG A 153 -3.92 21.02 -18.39
N ASP A 154 -3.67 20.41 -19.54
CA ASP A 154 -4.71 19.91 -20.45
C ASP A 154 -5.12 18.45 -20.15
N TRP A 155 -4.38 17.76 -19.27
CA TRP A 155 -4.67 16.40 -18.78
C TRP A 155 -5.76 16.42 -17.70
#